data_AF-A0AAD6RDK4-F1
#
_entry.id   AF-A0AAD6RDK4-F1
#
_cell.length_a   1.000
_cell.length_b   1.000
_cell.length_c   1.000
_cell.angle_alpha   90.00
_cell.angle_beta   90.00
_cell.angle_gamma   90.00
#
_symmetry.space_group_name_H-M   'P 1'
#
loop_
_entity.id
_entity.type
_entity.pdbx_description
1 polymer ?
#
loop_
_entity_poly.entity_id
_entity_poly.type
_entity_poly.pdbx_seq_one_letter_code
_entity_poly.pdbx_strand_id
1 'polypeptide(L)'
;MELCQIYSFYKPEIEKPLQRHGGRLEHNETYCGSCYGAETTDEDCCNSCEEVREAYQKKGWAVTNPDLMDQCKREGFLQRIKDEEGEGCNIYGFLEVNKVAGNFHFAPGKSFQQSGVHVHDLLAFQKDSFNISHKINRLAFGEYFPGVVNPLDGVQWTQETPSGMYQYFIKVVPTVYTDVSGHTIQSNQFSVTEHFRGADIGRLQSLPGVFFFYDLCPIKVTFTEEHVSFLHFLTNVCAIVGGVFTVSGILDSFIYHGQKAIKKKMEIGKFS
;
A
#
# COMPACT_ATOMS: atom_id res chain seq x y z
N MET A 1 52.12 -8.75 -10.69
CA MET A 1 52.44 -8.89 -9.26
C MET A 1 51.30 -8.28 -8.48
N GLU A 2 50.14 -8.93 -8.53
CA GLU A 2 49.65 -9.93 -7.57
C GLU A 2 48.96 -9.25 -6.37
N LEU A 3 47.63 -9.22 -6.50
CA LEU A 3 46.66 -8.91 -5.46
C LEU A 3 46.67 -10.07 -4.45
N CYS A 4 46.97 -9.76 -3.20
CA CYS A 4 46.83 -10.69 -2.09
C CYS A 4 45.35 -10.75 -1.68
N GLN A 5 44.58 -11.66 -2.28
CA GLN A 5 43.26 -12.05 -1.77
C GLN A 5 43.47 -13.12 -0.70
N ILE A 6 43.19 -12.76 0.55
CA ILE A 6 43.01 -13.71 1.64
C ILE A 6 41.68 -14.43 1.39
N TYR A 7 41.71 -15.58 0.71
CA TYR A 7 40.59 -16.50 0.67
C TYR A 7 40.52 -17.22 2.02
N SER A 8 39.59 -16.79 2.89
CA SER A 8 39.15 -17.62 4.00
C SER A 8 38.30 -18.77 3.45
N PHE A 9 38.91 -19.94 3.23
CA PHE A 9 38.20 -21.18 2.98
C PHE A 9 37.70 -21.75 4.31
N TYR A 10 36.58 -21.23 4.84
CA TYR A 10 35.80 -21.94 5.85
C TYR A 10 34.70 -22.71 5.13
N LYS A 11 34.97 -23.96 4.80
CA LYS A 11 33.97 -24.91 4.29
C LYS A 11 33.53 -25.72 5.51
N PRO A 12 32.39 -25.40 6.17
CA PRO A 12 31.96 -26.19 7.32
C PRO A 12 31.77 -27.64 6.85
N GLU A 13 32.31 -28.60 7.57
CA GLU A 13 31.94 -30.00 7.39
C GLU A 13 30.43 -30.09 7.57
N ILE A 14 29.72 -30.35 6.48
CA ILE A 14 28.27 -30.55 6.54
C ILE A 14 28.09 -31.92 7.20
N GLU A 15 27.86 -31.95 8.51
CA GLU A 15 27.44 -33.15 9.21
C GLU A 15 26.26 -33.78 8.46
N LYS A 16 26.27 -35.10 8.30
CA LYS A 16 25.19 -35.79 7.58
C LYS A 16 23.84 -35.48 8.23
N PRO A 17 22.73 -35.45 7.48
CA PRO A 17 21.42 -35.09 8.04
C PRO A 17 20.99 -36.03 9.19
N LEU A 18 20.35 -35.48 10.21
CA LEU A 18 19.79 -36.27 11.32
C LEU A 18 18.47 -36.91 10.90
N GLN A 19 18.35 -38.22 11.08
CA GLN A 19 17.13 -38.98 10.80
C GLN A 19 16.19 -39.02 12.00
N ARG A 20 14.91 -39.35 11.75
CA ARG A 20 13.86 -39.42 12.79
C ARG A 20 14.19 -40.37 13.95
N HIS A 21 14.93 -41.44 13.71
CA HIS A 21 15.36 -42.40 14.73
C HIS A 21 16.63 -41.95 15.50
N GLY A 22 17.13 -40.73 15.29
CA GLY A 22 18.28 -40.14 15.99
C GLY A 22 19.65 -40.50 15.41
N GLY A 23 19.71 -41.29 14.34
CA GLY A 23 20.95 -41.61 13.61
C GLY A 23 21.27 -40.60 12.51
N ARG A 24 22.51 -40.60 12.01
CA ARG A 24 22.95 -39.78 10.87
C ARG A 24 22.77 -40.59 9.58
N LEU A 25 22.40 -39.93 8.47
CA LEU A 25 22.11 -40.59 7.18
C LEU A 25 23.28 -41.47 6.69
N GLU A 26 23.02 -42.75 6.41
CA GLU A 26 24.02 -43.65 5.80
C GLU A 26 23.95 -43.68 4.26
N HIS A 27 24.94 -44.30 3.60
CA HIS A 27 25.14 -44.19 2.14
C HIS A 27 24.04 -44.87 1.29
N ASN A 28 23.15 -45.66 1.91
CA ASN A 28 22.07 -46.41 1.24
C ASN A 28 20.69 -46.19 1.91
N GLU A 29 20.54 -45.16 2.73
CA GLU A 29 19.29 -44.87 3.43
C GLU A 29 18.56 -43.70 2.77
N THR A 30 17.24 -43.80 2.68
CA THR A 30 16.39 -42.68 2.25
C THR A 30 16.25 -41.73 3.43
N TYR A 31 16.56 -40.46 3.21
CA TYR A 31 16.44 -39.44 4.25
C TYR A 31 14.98 -39.26 4.68
N CYS A 32 14.74 -39.45 5.97
CA CYS A 32 13.47 -39.14 6.65
C CYS A 32 13.78 -38.33 7.91
N GLY A 33 13.58 -37.01 7.83
CA GLY A 33 13.77 -36.12 8.97
C GLY A 33 12.59 -36.17 9.96
N SER A 34 12.88 -35.85 11.23
CA SER A 34 11.85 -35.74 12.29
C SER A 34 10.99 -34.49 12.10
N CYS A 35 9.68 -34.59 12.30
CA CYS A 35 8.79 -33.43 12.44
C CYS A 35 8.65 -33.00 13.91
N TYR A 36 9.52 -33.47 14.81
CA TYR A 36 9.58 -33.07 16.22
C TYR A 36 8.25 -33.23 16.98
N GLY A 37 7.50 -34.29 16.67
CA GLY A 37 6.20 -34.58 17.29
C GLY A 37 5.00 -33.97 16.57
N ALA A 38 5.23 -33.23 15.48
CA ALA A 38 4.17 -32.67 14.65
C ALA A 38 3.71 -33.60 13.50
N GLU A 39 4.22 -34.83 13.45
CA GLU A 39 3.77 -35.86 12.50
C GLU A 39 2.25 -36.11 12.62
N THR A 40 1.58 -36.37 11.50
CA THR A 40 0.17 -36.80 11.48
C THR A 40 0.05 -38.32 11.47
N THR A 41 0.97 -39.00 10.80
CA THR A 41 1.10 -40.45 10.76
C THR A 41 2.52 -40.88 11.11
N ASP A 42 2.70 -42.14 11.50
CA ASP A 42 4.03 -42.69 11.80
C ASP A 42 4.92 -42.85 10.56
N GLU A 43 4.41 -42.60 9.36
CA GLU A 43 5.19 -42.61 8.11
C GLU A 43 5.57 -41.21 7.64
N ASP A 44 5.07 -40.15 8.28
CA ASP A 44 5.38 -38.78 7.88
C ASP A 44 6.84 -38.42 8.21
N CYS A 45 7.49 -37.77 7.27
CA CYS A 45 8.85 -37.25 7.37
C CYS A 45 8.84 -35.75 7.07
N CYS A 46 9.65 -34.97 7.78
CA CYS A 46 9.91 -33.57 7.47
C CYS A 46 11.36 -33.40 7.07
N ASN A 47 11.60 -33.19 5.78
CA ASN A 47 12.94 -33.17 5.19
C ASN A 47 13.53 -31.77 5.04
N SER A 48 12.68 -30.74 5.11
CA SER A 48 13.07 -29.33 5.05
C SER A 48 12.60 -28.55 6.27
N CYS A 49 13.24 -27.41 6.55
CA CYS A 49 12.78 -26.51 7.61
C CYS A 49 11.35 -26.02 7.35
N GLU A 50 10.99 -25.84 6.08
CA GLU A 50 9.64 -25.46 5.66
C GLU A 50 8.61 -26.55 6.01
N GLU A 51 8.89 -27.81 5.70
CA GLU A 51 8.01 -28.94 6.03
C GLU A 51 7.78 -29.09 7.53
N VAL A 52 8.83 -28.91 8.36
CA VAL A 52 8.68 -28.93 9.83
C VAL A 52 7.75 -27.80 10.29
N ARG A 53 7.93 -26.59 9.76
CA ARG A 53 7.08 -25.43 10.09
C ARG A 53 5.63 -25.64 9.63
N GLU A 54 5.42 -26.22 8.46
CA GLU A 54 4.08 -26.55 7.97
C GLU A 54 3.40 -27.64 8.81
N ALA A 55 4.14 -28.65 9.27
CA ALA A 55 3.62 -29.67 10.18
C ALA A 55 3.18 -29.05 11.52
N TYR A 56 4.00 -28.16 12.09
CA TYR A 56 3.65 -27.40 13.29
C TYR A 56 2.40 -26.54 13.08
N GLN A 57 2.32 -25.82 11.96
CA GLN A 57 1.17 -25.01 11.60
C GLN A 57 -0.12 -25.83 11.48
N LYS A 58 -0.07 -27.03 10.87
CA LYS A 58 -1.22 -27.94 10.81
C LYS A 58 -1.73 -28.37 12.18
N LYS A 59 -0.86 -28.46 13.18
CA LYS A 59 -1.20 -28.76 14.58
C LYS A 59 -1.58 -27.50 15.38
N GLY A 60 -1.45 -26.30 14.81
CA GLY A 60 -1.63 -25.03 15.50
C GLY A 60 -0.51 -24.72 16.50
N TRP A 61 0.66 -25.32 16.33
CA TRP A 61 1.85 -25.06 17.13
C TRP A 61 2.74 -24.01 16.46
N ALA A 62 3.39 -23.19 17.27
CA ALA A 62 4.38 -22.23 16.80
C ALA A 62 5.80 -22.78 17.01
N VAL A 63 6.71 -22.49 16.09
CA VAL A 63 8.12 -22.92 16.22
C VAL A 63 8.83 -21.96 17.16
N THR A 64 9.11 -22.41 18.38
CA THR A 64 9.69 -21.56 19.44
C THR A 64 11.21 -21.46 19.37
N ASN A 65 11.89 -22.47 18.83
CA ASN A 65 13.35 -22.46 18.73
C ASN A 65 13.84 -23.22 17.47
N PRO A 66 14.04 -22.50 16.35
CA PRO A 66 14.52 -23.12 15.11
C PRO A 66 15.92 -23.74 15.20
N ASP A 67 16.75 -23.35 16.18
CA ASP A 67 18.11 -23.90 16.35
C ASP A 67 18.12 -25.35 16.84
N LEU A 68 17.02 -25.79 17.48
CA LEU A 68 16.86 -27.18 17.91
C LEU A 68 16.47 -28.11 16.75
N MET A 69 16.14 -27.54 15.59
CA MET A 69 15.70 -28.28 14.42
C MET A 69 16.87 -28.46 13.43
N ASP A 70 17.30 -29.71 13.19
CA ASP A 70 18.45 -30.03 12.34
C ASP A 70 18.27 -29.48 10.92
N GLN A 71 17.05 -29.61 10.38
CA GLN A 71 16.67 -29.09 9.07
C GLN A 71 16.86 -27.57 9.01
N CYS A 72 16.35 -26.83 10.00
CA CYS A 72 16.46 -25.37 10.05
C CYS A 72 17.89 -24.89 10.30
N LYS A 73 18.65 -25.59 11.14
CA LYS A 73 20.06 -25.29 11.41
C LYS A 73 20.94 -25.55 10.18
N ARG A 74 20.79 -26.71 9.54
CA ARG A 74 21.53 -27.11 8.34
C ARG A 74 21.25 -26.19 7.16
N GLU A 75 20.00 -25.80 6.99
CA GLU A 75 19.62 -24.83 5.96
C GLU A 75 20.05 -23.41 6.31
N GLY A 76 20.47 -23.11 7.54
CA GLY A 76 20.86 -21.77 7.95
C GLY A 76 19.68 -20.80 8.04
N PHE A 77 18.50 -21.27 8.46
CA PHE A 77 17.28 -20.46 8.51
C PHE A 77 17.45 -19.20 9.37
N LEU A 78 18.01 -19.32 10.57
CA LEU A 78 18.27 -18.15 11.43
C LEU A 78 19.36 -17.23 10.87
N GLN A 79 20.34 -17.79 10.16
CA GLN A 79 21.39 -16.99 9.55
C GLN A 79 20.80 -16.13 8.43
N ARG A 80 19.92 -16.69 7.58
CA ARG A 80 19.18 -15.90 6.56
C ARG A 80 18.38 -14.75 7.18
N ILE A 81 17.67 -15.00 8.27
CA ILE A 81 16.91 -13.94 8.97
C ILE A 81 17.83 -12.83 9.49
N LYS A 82 19.03 -13.18 9.97
CA LYS A 82 20.04 -12.21 10.43
C LYS A 82 20.67 -11.46 9.25
N ASP A 83 20.90 -12.14 8.14
CA ASP A 83 21.49 -11.55 6.93
C ASP A 83 20.52 -10.53 6.29
N GLU A 84 19.22 -10.76 6.40
CA GLU A 84 18.14 -9.84 5.97
C GLU A 84 17.86 -8.71 6.99
N GLU A 85 18.64 -8.62 8.08
CA GLU A 85 18.44 -7.57 9.08
C GLU A 85 18.70 -6.17 8.49
N GLY A 86 17.69 -5.30 8.59
CA GLY A 86 17.74 -3.94 8.04
C GLY A 86 17.28 -3.85 6.58
N GLU A 87 16.91 -4.98 5.96
CA GLU A 87 16.26 -4.97 4.66
C GLU A 87 14.79 -4.57 4.76
N GLY A 88 14.24 -4.09 3.64
CA GLY A 88 12.83 -3.75 3.48
C GLY A 88 12.23 -4.47 2.27
N CYS A 89 10.90 -4.60 2.26
CA CYS A 89 10.18 -5.26 1.18
C CYS A 89 9.57 -4.24 0.21
N ASN A 90 9.70 -4.47 -1.10
CA ASN A 90 8.96 -3.74 -2.13
C ASN A 90 7.87 -4.65 -2.70
N ILE A 91 6.60 -4.34 -2.41
CA ILE A 91 5.45 -5.17 -2.77
C ILE A 91 4.64 -4.44 -3.85
N TYR A 92 4.36 -5.15 -4.94
CA TYR A 92 3.52 -4.69 -6.03
C TYR A 92 2.66 -5.83 -6.55
N GLY A 93 1.45 -5.52 -7.00
CA GLY A 93 0.54 -6.53 -7.54
C GLY A 93 -0.90 -6.05 -7.55
N PHE A 94 -1.79 -6.97 -7.85
CA PHE A 94 -3.24 -6.77 -7.84
C PHE A 94 -3.87 -7.83 -6.97
N LEU A 95 -4.90 -7.46 -6.22
CA LEU A 95 -5.67 -8.37 -5.38
C LEU A 95 -7.12 -8.36 -5.85
N GLU A 96 -7.63 -9.51 -6.28
CA GLU A 96 -9.04 -9.69 -6.56
C GLU A 96 -9.76 -10.03 -5.26
N VAL A 97 -10.74 -9.19 -4.88
CA VAL A 97 -11.48 -9.34 -3.63
C VAL A 97 -12.98 -9.34 -3.88
N ASN A 98 -13.71 -9.99 -2.99
CA ASN A 98 -15.15 -9.89 -2.97
C ASN A 98 -15.58 -8.44 -2.69
N LYS A 99 -16.68 -8.00 -3.31
CA LYS A 99 -17.26 -6.67 -3.10
C LYS A 99 -18.04 -6.61 -1.78
N VAL A 100 -17.36 -6.82 -0.66
CA VAL A 100 -17.86 -6.74 0.71
C VAL A 100 -16.80 -6.09 1.60
N ALA A 101 -17.17 -5.68 2.81
CA ALA A 101 -16.21 -5.19 3.79
C ALA A 101 -15.15 -6.26 4.09
N GLY A 102 -13.89 -5.85 4.13
CA GLY A 102 -12.76 -6.77 4.30
C GLY A 102 -11.51 -6.07 4.81
N ASN A 103 -10.44 -6.85 4.97
CA ASN A 103 -9.14 -6.31 5.33
C ASN A 103 -8.02 -7.11 4.65
N PHE A 104 -6.94 -6.43 4.31
CA PHE A 104 -5.65 -7.03 4.02
C PHE A 104 -4.58 -6.33 4.87
N HIS A 105 -3.51 -7.02 5.19
CA HIS A 105 -2.49 -6.48 6.08
C HIS A 105 -1.12 -7.07 5.80
N PHE A 106 -0.09 -6.33 6.19
CA PHE A 106 1.31 -6.75 6.15
C PHE A 106 1.83 -6.80 7.58
N ALA A 107 2.23 -7.99 8.01
CA ALA A 107 2.77 -8.25 9.34
C ALA A 107 3.92 -9.27 9.21
N PRO A 108 4.87 -9.28 10.16
CA PRO A 108 5.97 -10.22 10.15
C PRO A 108 5.48 -11.66 10.33
N GLY A 109 6.20 -12.61 9.71
CA GLY A 109 5.89 -14.04 9.79
C GLY A 109 5.10 -14.57 8.61
N LYS A 110 5.12 -15.90 8.43
CA LYS A 110 4.22 -16.57 7.48
C LYS A 110 2.79 -16.45 8.02
N SER A 111 1.89 -15.89 7.21
CA SER A 111 0.46 -15.88 7.49
C SER A 111 -0.09 -17.29 7.37
N PHE A 112 -0.81 -17.77 8.37
CA PHE A 112 -1.58 -19.01 8.31
C PHE A 112 -3.03 -18.77 8.71
N GLN A 113 -3.94 -19.55 8.14
CA GLN A 113 -5.38 -19.46 8.42
C GLN A 113 -5.75 -20.58 9.39
N GLN A 114 -6.09 -20.21 10.63
CA GLN A 114 -6.59 -21.17 11.63
C GLN A 114 -8.03 -20.79 11.98
N SER A 115 -8.98 -21.71 11.77
CA SER A 115 -10.40 -21.52 12.11
C SER A 115 -11.04 -20.25 11.53
N GLY A 116 -10.65 -19.85 10.31
CA GLY A 116 -11.17 -18.65 9.64
C GLY A 116 -10.52 -17.32 10.07
N VAL A 117 -9.50 -17.35 10.93
CA VAL A 117 -8.75 -16.17 11.38
C VAL A 117 -7.33 -16.23 10.81
N HIS A 118 -6.83 -15.09 10.31
CA HIS A 118 -5.42 -14.94 9.90
C HIS A 118 -4.54 -14.78 11.13
N VAL A 119 -3.64 -15.72 11.36
CA VAL A 119 -2.67 -15.71 12.45
C VAL A 119 -1.27 -15.65 11.86
N HIS A 120 -0.38 -14.88 12.48
CA HIS A 120 1.02 -14.78 12.08
C HIS A 120 1.90 -15.53 13.09
N ASP A 121 2.91 -16.22 12.62
CA ASP A 121 3.93 -16.84 13.48
C ASP A 121 4.98 -15.78 13.86
N LEU A 122 4.76 -15.08 14.96
CA LEU A 122 5.66 -13.99 15.44
C LEU A 122 6.79 -14.48 16.34
N LEU A 123 6.79 -15.74 16.77
CA LEU A 123 7.78 -16.21 17.74
C LEU A 123 9.19 -16.33 17.15
N ALA A 124 9.32 -16.50 15.83
CA ALA A 124 10.62 -16.40 15.15
C ALA A 124 11.13 -14.94 15.00
N PHE A 125 10.24 -13.95 15.19
CA PHE A 125 10.52 -12.52 15.05
C PHE A 125 10.41 -11.80 16.39
N GLN A 126 10.69 -12.51 17.49
CA GLN A 126 10.66 -12.03 18.88
C GLN A 126 11.78 -11.00 19.16
N LYS A 127 11.88 -9.96 18.33
CA LYS A 127 12.50 -8.69 18.69
C LYS A 127 11.43 -7.88 19.41
N ASP A 128 11.81 -7.23 20.51
CA ASP A 128 10.95 -6.29 21.26
C ASP A 128 10.47 -5.10 20.40
N SER A 129 11.04 -4.97 19.19
CA SER A 129 10.68 -3.97 18.19
C SER A 129 10.66 -4.55 16.77
N PHE A 130 9.64 -4.19 16.00
CA PHE A 130 9.54 -4.48 14.56
C PHE A 130 9.24 -3.17 13.82
N ASN A 131 9.97 -2.91 12.75
CA ASN A 131 9.85 -1.68 11.98
C ASN A 131 8.74 -1.82 10.93
N ILE A 132 7.65 -1.09 11.12
CA ILE A 132 6.49 -0.99 10.23
C ILE A 132 6.45 0.34 9.46
N SER A 133 7.57 1.08 9.42
CA SER A 133 7.73 2.24 8.55
C SER A 133 7.54 1.82 7.10
N HIS A 134 6.77 2.60 6.33
CA HIS A 134 6.41 2.21 4.98
C HIS A 134 6.13 3.42 4.09
N LYS A 135 6.18 3.18 2.78
CA LYS A 135 5.80 4.14 1.75
C LYS A 135 4.81 3.46 0.81
N ILE A 136 3.63 4.04 0.69
CA ILE A 136 2.62 3.62 -0.28
C ILE A 136 2.94 4.34 -1.58
N ASN A 137 3.51 3.61 -2.54
CA ASN A 137 3.80 4.20 -3.85
C ASN A 137 2.52 4.46 -4.65
N ARG A 138 1.62 3.48 -4.66
CA ARG A 138 0.32 3.57 -5.32
C ARG A 138 -0.68 2.60 -4.70
N LEU A 139 -1.91 3.06 -4.44
CA LEU A 139 -3.03 2.21 -4.08
C LEU A 139 -4.28 2.69 -4.81
N ALA A 140 -4.92 1.80 -5.58
CA ALA A 140 -6.11 2.09 -6.35
C ALA A 140 -7.14 0.96 -6.25
N PHE A 141 -8.42 1.31 -6.41
CA PHE A 141 -9.54 0.36 -6.41
C PHE A 141 -10.23 0.37 -7.77
N GLY A 142 -9.92 -0.60 -8.63
CA GLY A 142 -10.47 -0.68 -9.99
C GLY A 142 -9.64 0.05 -11.03
N GLU A 143 -10.25 0.37 -12.17
CA GLU A 143 -9.58 0.94 -13.33
C GLU A 143 -9.28 2.44 -13.19
N TYR A 144 -8.26 2.93 -13.88
CA TYR A 144 -8.00 4.37 -13.90
C TYR A 144 -9.06 5.11 -14.73
N PHE A 145 -9.45 6.30 -14.28
CA PHE A 145 -10.24 7.25 -15.08
C PHE A 145 -9.67 8.68 -14.95
N PRO A 146 -9.85 9.55 -15.96
CA PRO A 146 -9.31 10.91 -15.93
C PRO A 146 -9.79 11.71 -14.71
N GLY A 147 -8.85 12.38 -14.04
CA GLY A 147 -9.14 13.21 -12.86
C GLY A 147 -9.24 12.45 -11.53
N VAL A 148 -9.07 11.12 -11.51
CA VAL A 148 -9.00 10.37 -10.25
C VAL A 148 -7.76 10.77 -9.44
N VAL A 149 -7.96 11.00 -8.14
CA VAL A 149 -6.89 11.27 -7.18
C VAL A 149 -7.02 10.26 -6.05
N ASN A 150 -6.00 9.41 -5.86
CA ASN A 150 -5.98 8.45 -4.76
C ASN A 150 -5.27 9.08 -3.55
N PRO A 151 -5.89 9.13 -2.37
CA PRO A 151 -5.33 9.83 -1.21
C PRO A 151 -4.08 9.18 -0.62
N LEU A 152 -3.81 7.91 -0.92
CA LEU A 152 -2.65 7.17 -0.41
C LEU A 152 -1.47 7.11 -1.39
N ASP A 153 -1.58 7.69 -2.59
CA ASP A 153 -0.48 7.67 -3.56
C ASP A 153 0.68 8.56 -3.07
N GLY A 154 1.86 7.96 -2.89
CA GLY A 154 3.07 8.65 -2.44
C GLY A 154 3.17 8.91 -0.93
N VAL A 155 2.21 8.44 -0.13
CA VAL A 155 2.20 8.63 1.33
C VAL A 155 3.33 7.83 1.97
N GLN A 156 4.04 8.44 2.92
CA GLN A 156 5.09 7.82 3.71
C GLN A 156 4.81 8.01 5.19
N TRP A 157 5.01 6.95 5.96
CA TRP A 157 4.96 7.00 7.41
C TRP A 157 6.19 6.33 8.04
N THR A 158 6.73 6.97 9.06
CA THR A 158 7.90 6.50 9.79
C THR A 158 7.50 6.21 11.23
N GLN A 159 7.88 5.04 11.73
CA GLN A 159 7.58 4.59 13.07
C GLN A 159 8.49 5.26 14.09
N GLU A 160 7.90 5.81 15.15
CA GLU A 160 8.62 6.42 16.27
C GLU A 160 8.74 5.47 17.48
N THR A 161 7.72 4.66 17.74
CA THR A 161 7.66 3.75 18.90
C THR A 161 8.22 2.36 18.56
N PRO A 162 8.77 1.59 19.52
CA PRO A 162 9.39 0.28 19.25
C PRO A 162 8.48 -0.73 18.52
N SER A 163 7.18 -0.73 18.83
CA SER A 163 6.20 -1.63 18.24
C SER A 163 4.82 -0.98 18.19
N GLY A 164 4.01 -1.37 17.20
CA GLY A 164 2.64 -0.91 17.06
C GLY A 164 1.99 -1.40 15.77
N MET A 165 0.71 -1.11 15.65
CA MET A 165 -0.09 -1.36 14.45
C MET A 165 -0.49 -0.03 13.81
N TYR A 166 -0.29 0.07 12.50
CA TYR A 166 -0.75 1.21 11.72
C TYR A 166 -1.96 0.79 10.90
N GLN A 167 -3.07 1.53 11.00
CA GLN A 167 -4.36 1.14 10.43
C GLN A 167 -4.87 2.21 9.47
N TYR A 168 -5.14 1.81 8.23
CA TYR A 168 -5.85 2.57 7.22
C TYR A 168 -7.29 2.09 7.15
N PHE A 169 -8.25 2.99 7.38
CA PHE A 169 -9.67 2.76 7.18
C PHE A 169 -10.10 3.40 5.88
N ILE A 170 -10.31 2.57 4.86
CA ILE A 170 -10.61 2.96 3.49
C ILE A 170 -12.12 2.83 3.25
N LYS A 171 -12.74 3.90 2.76
CA LYS A 171 -14.12 3.89 2.28
C LYS A 171 -14.14 3.98 0.77
N VAL A 172 -14.47 2.87 0.12
CA VAL A 172 -14.47 2.73 -1.34
C VAL A 172 -15.81 3.18 -1.91
N VAL A 173 -15.80 4.13 -2.84
CA VAL A 173 -16.98 4.73 -3.46
C VAL A 173 -17.07 4.30 -4.92
N PRO A 174 -18.06 3.45 -5.29
CA PRO A 174 -18.29 3.08 -6.68
C PRO A 174 -18.49 4.33 -7.55
N THR A 175 -17.75 4.42 -8.64
CA THR A 175 -17.73 5.59 -9.53
C THR A 175 -17.90 5.14 -10.98
N VAL A 176 -18.83 5.75 -11.69
CA VAL A 176 -18.99 5.57 -13.14
C VAL A 176 -18.53 6.85 -13.82
N TYR A 177 -17.57 6.75 -14.72
CA TYR A 177 -17.10 7.86 -15.53
C TYR A 177 -17.55 7.65 -16.97
N THR A 178 -18.19 8.65 -17.56
CA THR A 178 -18.64 8.66 -18.96
C THR A 178 -17.91 9.77 -19.68
N ASP A 179 -17.16 9.42 -20.71
CA ASP A 179 -16.45 10.41 -21.52
C ASP A 179 -17.41 11.14 -22.49
N VAL A 180 -16.88 12.13 -23.19
CA VAL A 180 -17.62 12.90 -24.20
C VAL A 180 -18.11 12.05 -25.40
N SER A 181 -17.51 10.88 -25.62
CA SER A 181 -17.90 9.94 -26.69
C SER A 181 -19.01 8.97 -26.27
N GLY A 182 -19.37 8.97 -24.98
CA GLY A 182 -20.33 8.05 -24.38
C GLY A 182 -19.72 6.72 -23.90
N HIS A 183 -18.39 6.58 -23.91
CA HIS A 183 -17.70 5.43 -23.34
C HIS A 183 -17.73 5.51 -21.80
N THR A 184 -18.20 4.43 -21.17
CA THR A 184 -18.37 4.35 -19.72
C THR A 184 -17.31 3.45 -19.08
N ILE A 185 -16.60 3.98 -18.09
CA ILE A 185 -15.64 3.27 -17.23
C ILE A 185 -16.28 3.05 -15.86
N GLN A 186 -16.32 1.81 -15.39
CA GLN A 186 -16.76 1.48 -14.03
C GLN A 186 -15.54 1.29 -13.13
N SER A 187 -15.37 2.19 -12.17
CA SER A 187 -14.24 2.17 -11.25
C SER A 187 -14.66 2.56 -9.85
N ASN A 188 -13.71 2.87 -8.98
CA ASN A 188 -13.95 3.34 -7.63
C ASN A 188 -13.00 4.49 -7.29
N GLN A 189 -13.48 5.33 -6.39
CA GLN A 189 -12.66 6.28 -5.64
C GLN A 189 -12.61 5.81 -4.20
N PHE A 190 -11.77 6.43 -3.38
CA PHE A 190 -11.82 6.15 -1.95
C PHE A 190 -11.38 7.34 -1.11
N SER A 191 -11.86 7.36 0.13
CA SER A 191 -11.31 8.19 1.20
C SER A 191 -10.63 7.31 2.23
N VAL A 192 -9.75 7.91 3.04
CA VAL A 192 -8.95 7.20 4.03
C VAL A 192 -8.95 7.95 5.37
N THR A 193 -9.00 7.19 6.46
CA THR A 193 -8.69 7.65 7.81
C THR A 193 -7.57 6.79 8.38
N GLU A 194 -6.62 7.43 9.05
CA GLU A 194 -5.42 6.77 9.59
C GLU A 194 -5.50 6.68 11.11
N HIS A 195 -5.02 5.57 11.67
CA HIS A 195 -4.94 5.39 13.11
C HIS A 195 -3.74 4.52 13.48
N PHE A 196 -2.86 5.04 14.32
CA PHE A 196 -1.76 4.29 14.90
C PHE A 196 -2.11 3.85 16.32
N ARG A 197 -1.84 2.58 16.65
CA ARG A 197 -1.91 2.06 18.02
C ARG A 197 -0.54 1.50 18.40
N GLY A 198 0.10 2.17 19.35
CA GLY A 198 1.37 1.70 19.92
C GLY A 198 1.17 0.49 20.83
N ALA A 199 2.25 -0.23 21.09
CA ALA A 199 2.29 -1.26 22.12
C ALA A 199 2.38 -0.59 23.51
N ASP A 200 1.24 -0.37 24.17
CA ASP A 200 1.21 0.07 25.57
C ASP A 200 1.70 -1.07 26.48
N ILE A 201 2.63 -0.74 27.39
CA ILE A 201 3.19 -1.65 28.39
C ILE A 201 2.05 -2.13 29.31
N GLY A 202 1.54 -3.35 29.08
CA GLY A 202 0.57 -4.02 29.98
C GLY A 202 -0.76 -4.43 29.36
N ARG A 203 -1.04 -4.12 28.08
CA ARG A 203 -2.14 -4.76 27.32
C ARG A 203 -1.58 -5.77 26.34
N LEU A 204 -2.35 -6.83 26.07
CA LEU A 204 -2.03 -7.89 25.09
C LEU A 204 -1.24 -7.31 23.92
N GLN A 205 -0.05 -7.85 23.64
CA GLN A 205 0.80 -7.43 22.52
C GLN A 205 -0.06 -7.33 21.25
N SER A 206 -0.33 -6.10 20.80
CA SER A 206 -0.99 -5.89 19.53
C SER A 206 -0.03 -6.36 18.43
N LEU A 207 -0.56 -7.15 17.49
CA LEU A 207 0.20 -7.65 16.35
C LEU A 207 0.81 -6.46 15.57
N PRO A 208 2.15 -6.32 15.54
CA PRO A 208 2.76 -5.25 14.77
C PRO A 208 2.50 -5.47 13.28
N GLY A 209 2.12 -4.42 12.58
CA GLY A 209 1.85 -4.50 11.16
C GLY A 209 1.12 -3.28 10.60
N VAL A 210 0.96 -3.27 9.28
CA VAL A 210 0.22 -2.27 8.53
C VAL A 210 -1.07 -2.90 8.01
N PHE A 211 -2.21 -2.39 8.44
CA PHE A 211 -3.53 -2.96 8.18
C PHE A 211 -4.36 -2.02 7.30
N PHE A 212 -5.02 -2.57 6.29
CA PHE A 212 -5.91 -1.86 5.38
C PHE A 212 -7.31 -2.47 5.51
N PHE A 213 -8.18 -1.77 6.24
CA PHE A 213 -9.59 -2.12 6.35
C PHE A 213 -10.34 -1.37 5.27
N TYR A 214 -11.05 -2.07 4.40
CA TYR A 214 -11.83 -1.45 3.34
C TYR A 214 -13.31 -1.82 3.47
N ASP A 215 -14.17 -0.86 3.15
CA ASP A 215 -15.61 -1.02 3.16
C ASP A 215 -16.24 -0.23 2.01
N LEU A 216 -17.33 -0.77 1.46
CA LEU A 216 -18.01 -0.20 0.30
C LEU A 216 -19.05 0.82 0.75
N CYS A 217 -18.96 2.02 0.19
CA CYS A 217 -19.94 3.07 0.39
C CYS A 217 -21.27 2.68 -0.29
N PRO A 218 -22.43 2.91 0.37
CA PRO A 218 -23.74 2.66 -0.23
C PRO A 218 -24.13 3.70 -1.30
N ILE A 219 -23.26 4.67 -1.61
CA ILE A 219 -23.50 5.75 -2.58
C ILE A 219 -22.61 5.53 -3.80
N LYS A 220 -23.16 5.82 -4.98
CA LYS A 220 -22.45 5.79 -6.26
C LYS A 220 -22.30 7.19 -6.82
N VAL A 221 -21.10 7.53 -7.30
CA VAL A 221 -20.83 8.79 -8.01
C VAL A 221 -20.85 8.53 -9.51
N THR A 222 -21.46 9.44 -10.27
CA THR A 222 -21.45 9.37 -11.74
C THR A 222 -20.88 10.67 -12.28
N PHE A 223 -19.78 10.57 -13.02
CA PHE A 223 -19.17 11.67 -13.75
C PHE A 223 -19.51 11.54 -15.22
N THR A 224 -20.02 12.61 -15.81
CA THR A 224 -20.32 12.71 -17.24
C THR A 224 -19.58 13.92 -17.78
N GLU A 225 -18.64 13.69 -18.68
CA GLU A 225 -18.02 14.78 -19.41
C GLU A 225 -18.94 15.26 -20.53
N GLU A 226 -19.23 16.55 -20.51
CA GLU A 226 -20.04 17.19 -21.54
C GLU A 226 -19.23 18.25 -22.27
N HIS A 227 -19.48 18.38 -23.57
CA HIS A 227 -19.00 19.52 -24.32
C HIS A 227 -19.84 20.76 -24.01
N VAL A 228 -19.17 21.88 -23.77
CA VAL A 228 -19.83 23.19 -23.76
C VAL A 228 -20.47 23.44 -25.13
N SER A 229 -21.75 23.81 -25.11
CA SER A 229 -22.49 24.05 -26.36
C SER A 229 -21.89 25.20 -27.17
N PHE A 230 -21.91 25.08 -28.50
CA PHE A 230 -21.47 26.15 -29.40
C PHE A 230 -22.24 27.47 -29.19
N LEU A 231 -23.50 27.37 -28.76
CA LEU A 231 -24.30 28.55 -28.41
C LEU A 231 -23.70 29.32 -27.24
N HIS A 232 -23.17 28.63 -26.23
CA HIS A 232 -22.50 29.26 -25.10
C HIS A 232 -21.24 30.04 -25.54
N PHE A 233 -20.50 29.51 -26.52
CA PHE A 233 -19.39 30.24 -27.14
C PHE A 233 -19.89 31.49 -27.88
N LEU A 234 -20.94 31.37 -28.69
CA LEU A 234 -21.49 32.49 -29.44
C LEU A 234 -22.02 33.59 -28.52
N THR A 235 -22.73 33.24 -27.45
CA THR A 235 -23.21 34.21 -26.46
C THR A 235 -22.05 34.94 -25.79
N ASN A 236 -20.95 34.24 -25.48
CA ASN A 236 -19.75 34.87 -24.93
C ASN A 236 -19.10 35.85 -25.92
N VAL A 237 -19.00 35.49 -27.20
CA VAL A 237 -18.46 36.39 -28.23
C VAL A 237 -19.33 37.63 -28.40
N CYS A 238 -20.65 37.45 -28.50
CA CYS A 238 -21.60 38.57 -28.59
C CYS A 238 -21.53 39.48 -27.35
N ALA A 239 -21.38 38.90 -26.16
CA ALA A 239 -21.23 39.66 -24.92
C ALA A 239 -19.94 40.50 -24.91
N ILE A 240 -18.82 39.94 -25.38
CA ILE A 240 -17.54 40.66 -25.49
C ILE A 240 -17.66 41.80 -26.52
N VAL A 241 -18.18 41.54 -27.72
CA VAL A 241 -18.32 42.56 -28.78
C VAL A 241 -19.30 43.66 -28.36
N GLY A 242 -20.46 43.29 -27.82
CA GLY A 242 -21.45 44.23 -27.31
C GLY A 242 -20.91 45.07 -26.14
N GLY A 243 -20.14 44.45 -25.24
CA GLY A 243 -19.45 45.14 -24.15
C GLY A 243 -18.46 46.19 -24.66
N VAL A 244 -17.61 45.83 -25.61
CA VAL A 244 -16.65 46.77 -26.23
C VAL A 244 -17.39 47.93 -26.90
N PHE A 245 -18.42 47.66 -27.70
CA PHE A 245 -19.17 48.69 -28.41
C PHE A 245 -19.87 49.67 -27.44
N THR A 246 -20.43 49.13 -26.35
CA THR A 246 -21.09 49.93 -25.31
C THR A 246 -20.09 50.82 -24.58
N VAL A 247 -18.94 50.29 -24.17
CA VAL A 247 -17.89 51.05 -23.49
C VAL A 247 -17.31 52.13 -24.40
N SER A 248 -17.03 51.80 -25.67
CA SER A 248 -16.57 52.78 -26.66
C SER A 248 -17.57 53.90 -26.89
N GLY A 249 -18.87 53.60 -27.00
CA GLY A 249 -19.92 54.61 -27.17
C GLY A 249 -20.08 55.53 -25.95
N ILE A 250 -19.95 54.99 -24.74
CA ILE A 250 -19.96 55.79 -23.51
C ILE A 250 -18.75 56.74 -23.48
N LEU A 251 -17.55 56.23 -23.76
CA LEU A 251 -16.32 57.04 -23.79
C LEU A 251 -16.39 58.17 -24.83
N ASP A 252 -16.83 57.87 -26.05
CA ASP A 252 -16.99 58.86 -27.12
C ASP A 252 -17.99 59.96 -26.72
N SER A 253 -19.15 59.57 -26.18
CA SER A 253 -20.16 60.51 -25.71
C SER A 253 -19.65 61.40 -24.58
N PHE A 254 -18.89 60.85 -23.61
CA PHE A 254 -18.27 61.63 -22.55
C PHE A 254 -17.23 62.62 -23.08
N ILE A 255 -16.38 62.20 -24.03
CA ILE A 255 -15.37 63.08 -24.64
C ILE A 255 -16.04 64.19 -25.44
N TYR A 256 -17.03 63.87 -26.28
CA TYR A 256 -17.74 64.83 -27.11
C TYR A 256 -18.49 65.88 -26.27
N HIS A 257 -19.25 65.44 -25.26
CA HIS A 257 -19.95 66.36 -24.37
C HIS A 257 -18.98 67.15 -23.49
N GLY A 258 -17.88 66.55 -23.05
CA GLY A 258 -16.80 67.22 -22.32
C GLY A 258 -16.17 68.35 -23.14
N GLN A 259 -15.76 68.07 -24.37
CA GLN A 259 -15.20 69.07 -25.29
C GLN A 259 -16.20 70.19 -25.59
N LYS A 260 -17.47 69.85 -25.87
CA LYS A 260 -18.52 70.83 -26.15
C LYS A 260 -18.84 71.71 -24.94
N ALA A 261 -18.86 71.14 -23.73
CA ALA A 261 -19.06 71.89 -22.49
C ALA A 261 -17.88 72.82 -22.17
N ILE A 262 -16.64 72.36 -22.38
CA ILE A 262 -15.44 73.18 -22.21
C ILE A 262 -15.42 74.32 -23.23
N LYS A 263 -15.68 74.03 -24.50
CA LYS A 263 -15.74 75.04 -25.57
C LYS A 263 -16.81 76.09 -25.31
N LYS A 264 -18.01 75.66 -24.88
CA LYS A 264 -19.09 76.57 -24.46
C LYS A 264 -18.69 77.39 -23.22
N LYS A 265 -17.99 76.81 -22.24
CA LYS A 265 -17.47 77.57 -21.09
C LYS A 265 -16.37 78.56 -21.47
N MET A 266 -15.53 78.26 -22.47
CA MET A 266 -14.57 79.20 -23.06
C MET A 266 -15.28 80.36 -23.78
N GLU A 267 -16.31 80.09 -24.59
CA GLU A 267 -17.05 81.11 -25.35
C GLU A 267 -17.81 82.11 -24.44
N ILE A 268 -18.22 81.69 -23.24
CA ILE A 268 -18.90 82.55 -22.26
C ILE A 268 -17.88 83.32 -21.37
N GLY A 269 -16.57 83.22 -21.66
CA GLY A 269 -15.53 83.96 -20.94
C GLY A 269 -15.32 83.51 -19.49
N LYS A 270 -15.80 82.33 -19.11
CA LYS A 270 -15.83 81.82 -17.73
C LYS A 270 -14.65 80.90 -17.39
N PHE A 271 -13.49 81.18 -17.97
CA PHE A 271 -12.20 80.64 -17.55
C PHE A 271 -11.33 81.79 -17.05
N SER A 272 -11.74 82.34 -15.91
CA SER A 272 -10.90 82.96 -14.88
C SER A 272 -11.29 82.35 -13.55
#